data_AF-A0A511SZT5-F1
#
_entry.id   AF-A0A511SZT5-F1
#
_cell.length_a   1.000
_cell.length_b   1.000
_cell.length_c   1.000
_cell.angle_alpha   90.00
_cell.angle_beta   90.00
_cell.angle_gamma   90.00
#
_symmetry.space_group_name_H-M   'P 1'
#
loop_
_entity.id
_entity.type
_entity.pdbx_description
1 polymer ?
#
loop_
_entity_poly.entity_id
_entity_poly.type
_entity_poly.pdbx_seq_one_letter_code
_entity_poly.pdbx_strand_id
1 'polypeptide(L)' 'MTTETPAWTRDNDGWLVRVKVAGRIQEVRCTTEGQARYMAGVLALNPPPPSKLRH' A
#
# COMPACT_ATOMS: atom_id res chain seq x y z
N MET A 1 15.96 5.43 9.60
CA MET A 1 14.70 5.85 8.96
C MET A 1 14.63 5.19 7.59
N THR A 2 14.02 4.01 7.49
CA THR A 2 13.76 3.37 6.20
C THR A 2 12.36 3.74 5.79
N THR A 3 12.20 4.92 5.18
CA THR A 3 11.00 5.24 4.41
C THR A 3 11.05 4.35 3.18
N GLU A 4 10.51 3.15 3.32
CA GLU A 4 10.37 2.20 2.22
C GLU A 4 9.33 2.78 1.29
N THR A 5 9.82 3.41 0.21
CA THR A 5 9.01 4.09 -0.78
C THR A 5 7.85 3.18 -1.20
N PRO A 6 6.59 3.64 -1.13
CA PRO A 6 5.46 2.85 -1.58
C PRO A 6 5.66 2.47 -3.04
N ALA A 7 5.71 1.16 -3.31
CA ALA A 7 5.91 0.63 -4.64
C ALA A 7 4.55 0.23 -5.21
N TRP A 8 4.12 0.88 -6.28
CA TRP A 8 2.93 0.44 -7.03
C TRP A 8 3.37 -0.25 -8.32
N THR A 9 2.86 -1.46 -8.53
CA THR A 9 3.10 -2.25 -9.73
C THR A 9 1.78 -2.44 -10.46
N ARG A 10 1.83 -2.40 -11.80
CA ARG A 10 0.69 -2.80 -12.62
C ARG A 10 0.66 -4.33 -12.69
N ASP A 11 -0.46 -4.91 -12.29
CA ASP A 11 -0.75 -6.34 -12.41
C ASP A 11 -1.74 -6.56 -13.57
N ASN A 12 -1.90 -7.80 -14.06
CA ASN A 12 -2.76 -8.08 -15.22
C ASN A 12 -4.23 -7.68 -14.98
N ASP A 13 -4.69 -7.73 -13.72
CA ASP A 13 -6.05 -7.38 -13.30
C ASP A 13 -6.19 -5.98 -12.68
N GLY A 14 -5.12 -5.18 -12.62
CA GLY A 14 -5.20 -3.83 -12.02
C GLY A 14 -3.87 -3.27 -11.52
N TRP A 15 -3.93 -2.60 -10.37
CA TRP A 15 -2.77 -1.98 -9.74
C TRP A 15 -2.57 -2.57 -8.34
N LEU A 16 -1.35 -2.94 -8.01
CA LEU A 16 -0.98 -3.45 -6.70
C LEU A 16 -0.08 -2.42 -6.01
N VAL A 17 -0.51 -1.92 -4.87
CA VAL A 17 0.27 -1.01 -4.03
C VAL A 17 0.86 -1.80 -2.88
N ARG A 18 2.18 -1.85 -2.79
CA ARG A 18 2.93 -2.47 -1.69
C ARG A 18 3.55 -1.39 -0.84
N VAL A 19 3.22 -1.37 0.44
CA VAL A 19 3.81 -0.43 1.40
C VAL A 19 4.33 -1.23 2.58
N LYS A 20 5.58 -0.95 2.99
CA LYS A 20 6.13 -1.55 4.20
C LYS A 20 5.91 -0.63 5.39
N VAL A 21 5.04 -1.06 6.29
CA VAL A 21 4.63 -0.33 7.49
C VAL A 21 5.11 -1.12 8.70
N ALA A 22 5.96 -0.51 9.52
CA ALA A 22 6.47 -1.09 10.76
C ALA A 22 7.04 -2.54 10.60
N GLY A 23 7.75 -2.78 9.49
CA GLY A 23 8.33 -4.09 9.17
C GLY A 23 7.37 -5.10 8.55
N ARG A 24 6.10 -4.75 8.32
CA ARG A 24 5.11 -5.58 7.62
C ARG A 24 4.79 -5.01 6.26
N ILE A 25 4.69 -5.87 5.25
CA ILE A 25 4.25 -5.48 3.91
C ILE A 25 2.72 -5.53 3.89
N GLN A 26 2.09 -4.42 3.53
CA GLN A 26 0.67 -4.35 3.24
C GLN A 26 0.48 -4.21 1.73
N GLU A 27 -0.35 -5.08 1.18
CA GLU A 27 -0.67 -5.11 -0.24
C GLU A 27 -2.11 -4.63 -0.43
N VAL A 28 -2.30 -3.61 -1.24
CA VAL A 28 -3.61 -3.08 -1.60
C VAL A 28 -3.80 -3.24 -3.10
N ARG A 29 -4.90 -3.90 -3.49
CA ARG A 29 -5.31 -3.98 -4.89
C ARG A 29 -6.22 -2.81 -5.22
N CYS A 30 -5.90 -2.12 -6.30
CA CYS A 30 -6.64 -1.00 -6.84
C CYS A 30 -7.03 -1.32 -8.28
N THR A 31 -8.20 -0.87 -8.70
CA THR A 31 -8.68 -1.10 -10.08
C THR A 31 -8.16 -0.04 -11.05
N THR A 32 -7.77 1.12 -10.54
CA THR A 32 -7.31 2.26 -11.35
C THR A 32 -6.00 2.84 -10.83
N GLU A 33 -5.24 3.47 -11.72
CA GLU A 33 -3.95 4.10 -11.37
C GLU A 33 -4.14 5.25 -10.37
N GLY A 34 -5.22 6.02 -10.52
CA GLY A 34 -5.55 7.11 -9.60
C GLY A 34 -5.78 6.62 -8.17
N GLN A 35 -6.47 5.49 -8.00
CA GLN A 35 -6.64 4.85 -6.69
C GLN A 35 -5.29 4.35 -6.13
N ALA A 36 -4.44 3.78 -6.96
CA ALA A 36 -3.13 3.29 -6.55
C ALA A 36 -2.23 4.43 -6.06
N ARG A 37 -2.15 5.55 -6.80
CA ARG A 37 -1.38 6.74 -6.40
C ARG A 37 -1.95 7.38 -5.13
N TYR A 38 -3.27 7.47 -5.01
CA TYR A 38 -3.92 7.98 -3.80
C TYR A 38 -3.60 7.09 -2.58
N MET A 39 -3.75 5.78 -2.70
CA MET A 39 -3.41 4.82 -1.64
C MET A 39 -1.93 4.86 -1.27
N ALA A 40 -1.03 4.94 -2.25
CA ALA A 40 0.40 5.08 -2.00
C ALA A 40 0.71 6.33 -1.16
N GLY A 41 0.09 7.48 -1.49
CA GLY A 41 0.23 8.73 -0.73
C GLY A 41 -0.36 8.64 0.68
N VAL A 42 -1.59 8.10 0.82
CA VAL A 42 -2.26 7.95 2.11
C VAL A 42 -1.48 7.01 3.03
N LEU A 43 -1.02 5.85 2.53
CA LEU A 43 -0.27 4.87 3.32
C LEU A 43 1.12 5.36 3.71
N ALA A 44 1.73 6.24 2.90
CA ALA A 44 3.02 6.87 3.22
C ALA A 44 2.91 7.95 4.30
N LEU A 45 1.80 8.71 4.33
CA LEU A 45 1.58 9.81 5.27
C LEU A 45 0.87 9.37 6.56
N ASN A 46 0.00 8.36 6.45
CA ASN A 46 -0.76 7.77 7.54
C ASN A 46 -0.66 6.25 7.45
N PRO A 47 0.43 5.65 7.95
CA PRO A 47 0.49 4.21 8.09
C PRO A 47 -0.68 3.76 8.97
N PRO A 48 -1.64 2.96 8.46
CA PRO A 48 -2.75 2.50 9.27
C PRO A 48 -2.18 1.71 10.44
N PRO A 49 -2.76 1.82 11.65
CA PRO A 49 -2.36 0.97 12.75
C PRO A 49 -2.46 -0.49 12.28
N PRO A 50 -1.47 -1.35 12.62
CA PRO A 50 -1.41 -2.71 12.11
C PRO A 50 -2.73 -3.40 12.42
N SER A 51 -3.57 -3.58 11.41
CA SER A 51 -4.89 -4.16 11.58
C SER A 51 -4.69 -5.58 12.11
N LYS A 52 -5.01 -5.79 13.38
CA LYS A 52 -5.23 -7.13 13.95
C LYS A 52 -6.58 -7.67 13.48
N LEU A 53 -6.88 -7.59 12.19
CA LEU A 53 -8.00 -8.31 11.60
C LEU A 53 -7.57 -9.77 11.46
N ARG A 54 -7.68 -10.45 12.59
CA ARG A 54 -7.64 -11.88 12.75
C ARG A 54 -9.10 -12.28 12.99
N HIS A 55 -9.78 -12.78 11.97
CA HIS A 55 -10.96 -13.63 12.14
C HIS A 55 -11.13 -14.51 10.91
#